data_AF-A0A0F9ETP2-F1
#
_entry.id   AF-A0A0F9ETP2-F1
#
_cell.length_a   1.000
_cell.length_b   1.000
_cell.length_c   1.000
_cell.angle_alpha   90.00
_cell.angle_beta   90.00
_cell.angle_gamma   90.00
#
_symmetry.space_group_name_H-M   'P 1'
#
loop_
_entity.id
_entity.type
_entity.pdbx_description
1 polymer ?
#
loop_
_entity_poly.entity_id
_entity_poly.type
_entity_poly.pdbx_seq_one_letter_code
_entity_poly.pdbx_strand_id
1 'polypeptide(L)'
;IDYDLVVPDETKTLAQGAVKPWQTKSYNECHRDMMRFAVKRGIPVEVPWKKLSEEHKRWVLEGEGEWEDGKWYGAKRFFDWLETKSYRMHIRVLLSKYRMYRQCTDCKGARLKPEALLWRIGDGPGFTVHDVMLMPINRCYEFFDKLKLPGSLDEAVGLLLREVRSRLKYLVEVGLGYLALDRQSRTLSGGEVQRINLTTALGFTGFATRATRFLLLSTILTLSVLRI
;
A
#
# COMPACT_ATOMS: atom_id res chain seq x y z
N ILE A 1 -11.75 1.88 -4.35
CA ILE A 1 -12.18 0.51 -4.75
C ILE A 1 -11.76 0.31 -6.19
N ASP A 2 -11.33 -0.90 -6.53
CA ASP A 2 -11.05 -1.28 -7.92
C ASP A 2 -12.26 -2.02 -8.49
N TYR A 3 -12.92 -1.44 -9.48
CA TYR A 3 -14.14 -2.01 -10.05
C TYR A 3 -13.86 -3.20 -10.97
N ASP A 4 -12.63 -3.37 -11.45
CA ASP A 4 -12.22 -4.54 -12.23
C ASP A 4 -12.18 -5.78 -11.31
N LEU A 5 -11.87 -5.59 -10.02
CA LEU A 5 -11.97 -6.65 -9.02
C LEU A 5 -13.42 -6.94 -8.58
N VAL A 6 -14.31 -5.95 -8.71
CA VAL A 6 -15.75 -6.07 -8.41
C VAL A 6 -16.46 -6.86 -9.50
N VAL A 7 -16.08 -6.66 -10.76
CA VAL A 7 -16.57 -7.40 -11.93
C VAL A 7 -15.40 -8.08 -12.66
N PRO A 8 -14.84 -9.17 -12.10
CA PRO A 8 -13.63 -9.78 -12.63
C PRO A 8 -13.86 -10.60 -13.91
N ASP A 9 -15.10 -11.04 -14.15
CA ASP A 9 -15.47 -11.80 -15.34
C ASP A 9 -16.46 -10.97 -16.17
N GLU A 10 -15.93 -10.26 -17.16
CA GLU A 10 -16.73 -9.38 -18.02
C GLU A 10 -17.62 -10.15 -19.02
N THR A 11 -17.47 -11.48 -19.13
CA THR A 11 -18.30 -12.30 -20.02
C THR A 11 -19.65 -12.64 -19.40
N LYS A 12 -19.76 -12.51 -18.07
CA LYS A 12 -21.01 -12.74 -17.35
C LYS A 12 -21.99 -11.60 -17.54
N THR A 13 -23.26 -11.97 -17.54
CA THR A 13 -24.37 -11.02 -17.53
C THR A 13 -24.65 -10.52 -16.11
N LEU A 14 -25.44 -9.45 -15.96
CA LEU A 14 -25.86 -9.00 -14.64
C LEU A 14 -26.68 -10.08 -13.93
N ALA A 15 -27.57 -10.78 -14.66
CA ALA A 15 -28.38 -11.87 -14.15
C ALA A 15 -27.54 -13.08 -13.67
N GLN A 16 -26.44 -13.38 -14.35
CA GLN A 16 -25.49 -14.44 -13.95
C GLN A 16 -24.56 -14.04 -12.79
N GLY A 17 -24.73 -12.83 -12.25
CA GLY A 17 -23.97 -12.37 -11.11
C GLY A 17 -22.57 -11.84 -11.45
N ALA A 18 -22.46 -11.04 -12.51
CA ALA A 18 -21.21 -10.34 -12.87
C ALA A 18 -20.60 -9.58 -11.68
N VAL A 19 -21.42 -8.97 -10.82
CA VAL A 19 -20.95 -8.26 -9.61
C VAL A 19 -20.67 -9.26 -8.49
N LYS A 20 -19.39 -9.57 -8.29
CA LYS A 20 -18.89 -10.62 -7.40
C LYS A 20 -19.21 -10.43 -5.91
N PRO A 21 -19.09 -9.23 -5.30
CA PRO A 21 -19.38 -9.03 -3.87
C PRO A 21 -20.77 -9.52 -3.43
N TRP A 22 -21.76 -9.39 -4.32
CA TRP A 22 -23.16 -9.69 -4.03
C TRP A 22 -23.56 -11.15 -4.26
N GLN A 23 -22.64 -11.99 -4.74
CA GLN A 23 -22.91 -13.42 -4.94
C GLN A 23 -22.80 -14.24 -3.64
N THR A 24 -22.35 -13.62 -2.55
CA THR A 24 -22.27 -14.27 -1.24
C THR A 24 -23.61 -14.20 -0.52
N LYS A 25 -23.90 -15.18 0.35
CA LYS A 25 -25.16 -15.24 1.12
C LYS A 25 -25.45 -13.95 1.90
N SER A 26 -24.40 -13.30 2.41
CA SER A 26 -24.50 -12.08 3.22
C SER A 26 -24.95 -10.85 2.44
N TYR A 27 -24.73 -10.79 1.13
CA TYR A 27 -25.00 -9.60 0.31
C TYR A 27 -25.84 -9.89 -0.93
N ASN A 28 -26.48 -11.06 -0.97
CA ASN A 28 -27.36 -11.45 -2.08
C ASN A 28 -28.60 -10.54 -2.19
N GLU A 29 -29.01 -9.90 -1.10
CA GLU A 29 -30.02 -8.84 -1.13
C GLU A 29 -29.66 -7.71 -2.10
N CYS A 30 -28.40 -7.26 -2.13
CA CYS A 30 -27.96 -6.20 -3.03
C CYS A 30 -28.07 -6.62 -4.51
N HIS A 31 -27.80 -7.89 -4.80
CA HIS A 31 -28.00 -8.43 -6.14
C HIS A 31 -29.48 -8.42 -6.54
N ARG A 32 -30.38 -8.82 -5.64
CA ARG A 32 -31.83 -8.80 -5.87
C ARG A 32 -32.36 -7.37 -6.08
N ASP A 33 -31.85 -6.41 -5.31
CA ASP A 33 -32.20 -5.01 -5.47
C ASP A 33 -31.72 -4.47 -6.83
N MET A 34 -30.46 -4.75 -7.20
CA MET A 34 -29.91 -4.38 -8.51
C MET A 34 -30.82 -4.88 -9.64
N MET A 35 -31.23 -6.14 -9.61
CA MET A 35 -32.10 -6.73 -10.63
C MET A 35 -33.48 -6.05 -10.68
N ARG A 36 -34.07 -5.75 -9.51
CA ARG A 36 -35.35 -5.04 -9.42
C ARG A 36 -35.28 -3.64 -10.03
N PHE A 37 -34.23 -2.88 -9.72
CA PHE A 37 -34.03 -1.54 -10.26
C PHE A 37 -33.63 -1.55 -11.74
N ALA A 38 -32.88 -2.56 -12.18
CA ALA A 38 -32.50 -2.73 -13.58
C ALA A 38 -33.75 -2.90 -14.47
N VAL A 39 -34.72 -3.71 -14.04
CA VAL A 39 -35.99 -3.88 -14.76
C VAL A 39 -36.77 -2.56 -14.84
N LYS A 40 -36.88 -1.81 -13.74
CA LYS A 40 -37.57 -0.51 -13.72
C LYS A 40 -36.94 0.51 -14.66
N ARG A 41 -35.61 0.49 -14.78
CA ARG A 41 -34.84 1.43 -15.59
C ARG A 41 -34.68 1.00 -17.05
N GLY A 42 -34.97 -0.27 -17.37
CA GLY A 42 -34.79 -0.85 -18.70
C GLY A 42 -33.34 -1.23 -19.01
N ILE A 43 -32.53 -1.53 -17.98
CA ILE A 43 -31.13 -1.94 -18.16
C ILE A 43 -31.10 -3.40 -18.66
N PRO A 44 -30.37 -3.71 -19.74
CA PRO A 44 -30.29 -5.07 -20.28
C PRO A 44 -29.49 -5.98 -19.34
N VAL A 45 -30.18 -6.86 -18.61
CA VAL A 45 -29.55 -7.74 -17.60
C VAL A 45 -28.94 -9.03 -18.17
N GLU A 46 -29.34 -9.42 -19.38
CA GLU A 46 -28.86 -10.62 -20.09
C GLU A 46 -27.70 -10.32 -21.06
N VAL A 47 -27.29 -9.07 -21.18
CA VAL A 47 -26.13 -8.69 -21.99
C VAL A 47 -24.86 -8.89 -21.15
N PRO A 48 -23.82 -9.56 -21.69
CA PRO A 48 -22.52 -9.67 -21.04
C PRO A 48 -21.98 -8.29 -20.64
N TRP A 49 -21.35 -8.20 -19.47
CA TRP A 49 -20.84 -6.94 -18.93
C TRP A 49 -19.97 -6.16 -19.92
N LYS A 50 -19.08 -6.85 -20.64
CA LYS A 50 -18.22 -6.25 -21.67
C LYS A 50 -18.99 -5.52 -22.78
N LYS A 51 -20.18 -6.01 -23.12
CA LYS A 51 -21.05 -5.48 -24.19
C LYS A 51 -22.05 -4.44 -23.71
N LEU A 52 -22.13 -4.17 -22.39
CA LEU A 52 -22.96 -3.10 -21.87
C LEU A 52 -22.39 -1.73 -22.29
N SER A 53 -23.28 -0.76 -22.49
CA SER A 53 -22.87 0.63 -22.70
C SER A 53 -22.21 1.19 -21.42
N GLU A 54 -21.34 2.18 -21.60
CA GLU A 54 -20.68 2.84 -20.46
C GLU A 54 -21.68 3.53 -19.53
N GLU A 55 -22.81 4.00 -20.04
CA GLU A 55 -23.91 4.54 -19.22
C GLU A 55 -24.53 3.47 -18.32
N HIS A 56 -24.80 2.27 -18.86
CA HIS A 56 -25.34 1.16 -18.07
C HIS A 56 -24.33 0.67 -17.03
N LYS A 57 -23.05 0.57 -17.39
CA LYS A 57 -21.98 0.22 -16.44
C LYS A 57 -21.89 1.26 -15.32
N ARG A 58 -21.91 2.56 -15.67
CA ARG A 58 -21.90 3.65 -14.69
C ARG A 58 -23.10 3.57 -13.76
N TRP A 59 -24.29 3.30 -14.29
CA TRP A 59 -25.50 3.13 -13.47
C TRP A 59 -25.33 2.00 -12.45
N VAL A 60 -24.79 0.83 -12.85
CA VAL A 60 -24.55 -0.29 -11.92
C VAL A 60 -23.54 0.09 -10.82
N LEU A 61 -22.46 0.80 -11.19
CA LEU A 61 -21.37 1.12 -10.27
C LEU A 61 -21.66 2.32 -9.37
N GLU A 62 -22.16 3.41 -9.92
CA GLU A 62 -22.33 4.69 -9.22
C GLU A 62 -23.72 4.89 -8.63
N GLY A 63 -24.75 4.26 -9.21
CA GLY A 63 -26.15 4.46 -8.82
C GLY A 63 -26.75 5.79 -9.30
N GLU A 64 -27.95 6.08 -8.83
CA GLU A 64 -28.76 7.27 -9.15
C GLU A 64 -29.15 8.11 -7.93
N GLY A 65 -28.90 7.62 -6.72
CA GLY A 65 -29.27 8.31 -5.49
C GLY A 65 -28.83 7.58 -4.24
N GLU A 66 -29.31 8.06 -3.09
CA GLU A 66 -29.02 7.45 -1.81
C GLU A 66 -29.95 6.28 -1.49
N TRP A 67 -29.60 5.53 -0.45
CA TRP A 67 -30.38 4.36 -0.02
C TRP A 67 -31.82 4.74 0.38
N GLU A 68 -31.98 5.92 0.96
CA GLU A 68 -33.26 6.42 1.49
C GLU A 68 -34.18 6.98 0.39
N ASP A 69 -33.63 7.32 -0.78
CA ASP A 69 -34.39 7.90 -1.91
C ASP A 69 -35.25 6.87 -2.66
N GLY A 70 -35.17 5.59 -2.27
CA GLY A 70 -35.80 4.49 -3.00
C GLY A 70 -35.24 4.33 -4.42
N LYS A 71 -34.02 4.83 -4.68
CA LYS A 71 -33.29 4.74 -5.95
C LYS A 71 -32.20 3.68 -5.87
N TRP A 72 -31.63 3.35 -7.02
CA TRP A 72 -30.49 2.46 -7.08
C TRP A 72 -29.24 3.14 -6.49
N TYR A 73 -28.67 2.56 -5.45
CA TYR A 73 -27.53 3.12 -4.72
C TYR A 73 -26.17 2.78 -5.34
N GLY A 74 -26.08 1.74 -6.18
CA GLY A 74 -24.86 1.36 -6.88
C GLY A 74 -23.80 0.65 -6.01
N ALA A 75 -22.83 0.03 -6.69
CA ALA A 75 -21.71 -0.66 -6.03
C ALA A 75 -20.87 0.28 -5.14
N LYS A 76 -20.70 1.53 -5.57
CA LYS A 76 -19.95 2.57 -4.83
C LYS A 76 -20.47 2.74 -3.41
N ARG A 77 -21.78 3.00 -3.27
CA ARG A 77 -22.40 3.25 -1.95
C ARG A 77 -22.41 2.02 -1.06
N PHE A 78 -22.53 0.83 -1.65
CA PHE A 78 -22.34 -0.42 -0.92
C PHE A 78 -20.94 -0.48 -0.28
N PHE A 79 -19.88 -0.12 -1.02
CA PHE A 79 -18.53 -0.07 -0.46
C PHE A 79 -18.34 1.06 0.54
N ASP A 80 -18.88 2.26 0.29
CA ASP A 80 -18.84 3.37 1.25
C ASP A 80 -19.47 2.96 2.60
N TRP A 81 -20.61 2.28 2.56
CA TRP A 81 -21.25 1.70 3.74
C TRP A 81 -20.38 0.65 4.44
N LEU A 82 -19.74 -0.27 3.68
CA LEU A 82 -18.80 -1.23 4.27
C LEU A 82 -17.62 -0.54 4.97
N GLU A 83 -17.14 0.59 4.44
CA GLU A 83 -16.04 1.34 5.06
C GLU A 83 -16.42 1.90 6.43
N THR A 84 -17.67 2.33 6.64
CA THR A 84 -18.18 2.72 7.98
C THR A 84 -18.10 1.57 9.00
N LYS A 85 -18.12 0.32 8.53
CA LYS A 85 -18.03 -0.89 9.36
C LYS A 85 -16.64 -1.52 9.37
N SER A 86 -15.63 -0.80 8.89
CA SER A 86 -14.23 -1.26 8.85
C SER A 86 -13.61 -1.55 10.23
N TYR A 87 -14.25 -1.15 11.33
CA TYR A 87 -13.85 -1.60 12.67
C TYR A 87 -13.98 -3.12 12.85
N ARG A 88 -14.83 -3.80 12.06
CA ARG A 88 -15.00 -5.25 12.09
C ARG A 88 -13.94 -5.93 11.22
N MET A 89 -13.21 -6.88 11.79
CA MET A 89 -12.10 -7.57 11.11
C MET A 89 -12.52 -8.23 9.79
N HIS A 90 -13.63 -8.99 9.76
CA HIS A 90 -14.09 -9.66 8.53
C HIS A 90 -14.46 -8.68 7.41
N ILE A 91 -14.90 -7.46 7.76
CA ILE A 91 -15.18 -6.40 6.79
C ILE A 91 -13.89 -5.86 6.19
N ARG A 92 -12.84 -5.66 7.00
CA ARG A 92 -11.51 -5.28 6.46
C ARG A 92 -10.96 -6.34 5.50
N VAL A 93 -11.10 -7.61 5.85
CA VAL A 93 -10.69 -8.74 4.99
C VAL A 93 -11.50 -8.80 3.70
N LEU A 94 -12.79 -8.45 3.73
CA LEU A 94 -13.60 -8.34 2.52
C LEU A 94 -13.14 -7.17 1.65
N LEU A 95 -12.98 -5.99 2.24
CA LEU A 95 -12.57 -4.76 1.54
C LEU A 95 -11.19 -4.92 0.87
N SER A 96 -10.23 -5.59 1.53
CA SER A 96 -8.89 -5.79 0.97
C SER A 96 -8.90 -6.55 -0.35
N LYS A 97 -9.89 -7.43 -0.60
CA LYS A 97 -10.03 -8.17 -1.86
C LYS A 97 -10.43 -7.32 -3.05
N TYR A 98 -10.99 -6.13 -2.82
CA TYR A 98 -11.51 -5.21 -3.84
C TYR A 98 -10.77 -3.86 -3.85
N ARG A 99 -9.65 -3.77 -3.13
CA ARG A 99 -8.80 -2.58 -3.09
C ARG A 99 -7.57 -2.81 -3.95
N MET A 100 -7.32 -1.90 -4.87
CA MET A 100 -6.00 -1.73 -5.46
C MET A 100 -5.22 -0.69 -4.67
N TYR A 101 -3.92 -0.91 -4.52
CA TYR A 101 -3.02 0.10 -3.99
C TYR A 101 -2.71 1.10 -5.09
N ARG A 102 -3.21 2.33 -4.98
CA ARG A 102 -2.79 3.46 -5.81
C ARG A 102 -1.77 4.30 -5.03
N GLN A 103 -0.88 4.95 -5.77
CA GLN A 103 0.01 5.93 -5.17
C GLN A 103 -0.83 7.09 -4.61
N CYS A 104 -0.58 7.45 -3.35
CA CYS A 104 -1.25 8.58 -2.71
C CYS A 104 -0.89 9.87 -3.45
N THR A 105 -1.89 10.70 -3.77
CA THR A 105 -1.70 11.98 -4.47
C THR A 105 -0.94 13.01 -3.63
N ASP A 106 -1.12 12.97 -2.32
CA ASP A 106 -0.62 14.01 -1.41
C ASP A 106 0.86 13.80 -1.10
N CYS A 107 1.23 12.59 -0.68
CA CYS A 107 2.62 12.26 -0.35
C CYS A 107 3.40 11.65 -1.53
N LYS A 108 2.74 11.38 -2.66
CA LYS A 108 3.34 10.71 -3.84
C LYS A 108 4.09 9.42 -3.49
N GLY A 109 3.59 8.67 -2.51
CA GLY A 109 4.22 7.42 -2.06
C GLY A 109 5.29 7.57 -0.98
N ALA A 110 5.65 8.80 -0.58
CA ALA A 110 6.63 9.04 0.47
C ALA A 110 6.21 8.57 1.87
N ARG A 111 4.89 8.48 2.12
CA ARG A 111 4.31 8.12 3.44
C ARG A 111 4.74 9.05 4.57
N LEU A 112 5.19 10.25 4.20
CA LEU A 112 5.61 11.33 5.09
C LEU A 112 4.67 12.51 4.94
N LYS A 113 4.57 13.32 6.00
CA LYS A 113 3.87 14.60 5.91
C LYS A 113 4.65 15.55 4.97
N PRO A 114 3.98 16.49 4.28
CA PRO A 114 4.65 17.42 3.37
C PRO A 114 5.80 18.21 4.02
N GLU A 115 5.70 18.56 5.30
CA GLU A 115 6.73 19.33 6.02
C GLU A 115 8.03 18.54 6.17
N ALA A 116 7.96 17.21 6.32
CA ALA A 116 9.14 16.36 6.36
C ALA A 116 9.88 16.32 5.01
N LEU A 117 9.14 16.54 3.91
CA LEU A 117 9.69 16.63 2.55
C LEU A 117 10.26 18.01 2.22
N LEU A 118 10.38 18.93 3.18
CA LEU A 118 11.07 20.22 3.00
C LEU A 118 12.57 20.13 3.30
N TRP A 119 13.01 19.14 4.06
CA TRP A 119 14.42 18.96 4.43
C TRP A 119 15.21 18.30 3.29
N ARG A 120 16.45 18.77 3.06
CA ARG A 120 17.36 18.27 2.04
C ARG A 120 18.74 17.99 2.63
N ILE A 121 19.40 16.94 2.13
CA ILE A 121 20.76 16.56 2.53
C ILE A 121 21.63 16.41 1.28
N GLY A 122 22.89 16.82 1.35
CA GLY A 122 23.85 16.77 0.25
C GLY A 122 24.04 18.11 -0.46
N ASP A 123 24.89 18.10 -1.50
CA ASP A 123 25.22 19.30 -2.27
C ASP A 123 24.17 19.62 -3.36
N GLY A 124 24.22 20.85 -3.89
CA GLY A 124 23.33 21.29 -4.97
C GLY A 124 21.86 21.38 -4.54
N PRO A 125 20.89 20.81 -5.29
CA PRO A 125 19.48 20.82 -4.87
C PRO A 125 19.21 19.93 -3.64
N GLY A 126 20.18 19.07 -3.28
CA GLY A 126 20.07 18.09 -2.19
C GLY A 126 18.98 17.02 -2.44
N PHE A 127 18.92 16.04 -1.55
CA PHE A 127 17.94 14.94 -1.61
C PHE A 127 17.02 14.99 -0.39
N THR A 128 15.72 14.76 -0.61
CA THR A 128 14.80 14.47 0.51
C THR A 128 15.14 13.11 1.11
N VAL A 129 14.64 12.86 2.33
CA VAL A 129 14.68 11.51 2.90
C VAL A 129 14.01 10.48 1.99
N HIS A 130 12.92 10.84 1.30
CA HIS A 130 12.24 9.91 0.40
C HIS A 130 13.07 9.59 -0.83
N ASP A 131 13.74 10.59 -1.42
CA ASP A 131 14.62 10.40 -2.57
C ASP A 131 15.75 9.43 -2.23
N VAL A 132 16.38 9.60 -1.06
CA VAL A 132 17.42 8.70 -0.55
C VAL A 132 16.87 7.28 -0.35
N MET A 133 15.62 7.13 0.12
CA MET A 133 14.98 5.82 0.31
C MET A 133 14.62 5.12 -1.01
N LEU A 134 14.40 5.87 -2.08
CA LEU A 134 14.11 5.34 -3.43
C LEU A 134 15.38 4.92 -4.18
N MET A 135 16.54 5.45 -3.81
CA MET A 135 17.81 5.06 -4.41
C MET A 135 18.16 3.60 -4.07
N PRO A 136 18.80 2.87 -5.01
CA PRO A 136 19.45 1.60 -4.69
C PRO A 136 20.43 1.75 -3.53
N ILE A 137 20.48 0.75 -2.64
CA ILE A 137 21.28 0.75 -1.42
C ILE A 137 22.77 1.00 -1.71
N ASN A 138 23.31 0.50 -2.82
CA ASN A 138 24.69 0.79 -3.22
C ASN A 138 24.91 2.29 -3.49
N ARG A 139 24.00 2.95 -4.20
CA ARG A 139 24.05 4.40 -4.44
C ARG A 139 23.82 5.19 -3.15
N CYS A 140 22.94 4.71 -2.29
CA CYS A 140 22.69 5.31 -0.97
C CYS A 140 23.96 5.24 -0.10
N TYR A 141 24.66 4.11 -0.11
CA TYR A 141 25.95 3.95 0.57
C TYR A 141 26.99 4.95 0.04
N GLU A 142 27.17 5.02 -1.29
CA GLU A 142 28.10 5.97 -1.92
C GLU A 142 27.75 7.43 -1.60
N PHE A 143 26.45 7.76 -1.55
CA PHE A 143 25.98 9.08 -1.17
C PHE A 143 26.39 9.44 0.26
N PHE A 144 26.11 8.57 1.24
CA PHE A 144 26.48 8.83 2.63
C PHE A 144 27.99 8.79 2.89
N ASP A 145 28.74 8.01 2.12
CA ASP A 145 30.21 7.95 2.22
C ASP A 145 30.85 9.28 1.76
N LYS A 146 30.34 9.86 0.67
CA LYS A 146 30.79 11.15 0.13
C LYS A 146 30.18 12.37 0.79
N LEU A 147 29.11 12.19 1.57
CA LEU A 147 28.38 13.29 2.22
C LEU A 147 29.32 14.09 3.14
N LYS A 148 29.49 15.37 2.79
CA LYS A 148 30.15 16.37 3.62
C LYS A 148 29.08 17.28 4.20
N LEU A 149 29.10 17.43 5.51
CA LEU A 149 28.18 18.32 6.21
C LEU A 149 28.93 19.61 6.60
N PRO A 150 28.32 20.79 6.42
CA PRO A 150 28.93 22.05 6.79
C PRO A 150 28.96 22.24 8.32
N GLY A 151 30.04 22.84 8.84
CA GLY A 151 30.19 23.21 10.25
C GLY A 151 30.95 22.19 11.12
N SER A 152 31.18 22.55 12.39
CA SER A 152 31.69 21.61 13.39
C SER A 152 30.60 20.61 13.71
N LEU A 153 30.75 19.39 13.18
CA LEU A 153 29.83 18.30 13.46
C LEU A 153 29.84 17.99 14.95
N ASP A 154 28.66 18.03 15.57
CA ASP A 154 28.45 17.48 16.90
C ASP A 154 28.84 15.99 16.89
N GLU A 155 29.48 15.51 17.95
CA GLU A 155 29.95 14.13 18.09
C GLU A 155 28.83 13.12 17.82
N ALA A 156 27.61 13.47 18.23
CA ALA A 156 26.39 12.70 17.98
C ALA A 156 26.11 12.48 16.48
N VAL A 157 26.33 13.49 15.63
CA VAL A 157 26.12 13.37 14.18
C VAL A 157 27.17 12.43 13.57
N GLY A 158 28.41 12.50 14.05
CA GLY A 158 29.48 11.59 13.63
C GLY A 158 29.17 10.13 13.93
N LEU A 159 28.63 9.84 15.12
CA LEU A 159 28.18 8.50 15.50
C LEU A 159 27.02 8.01 14.63
N LEU A 160 26.03 8.86 14.37
CA LEU A 160 24.89 8.51 13.52
C LEU A 160 25.31 8.19 12.08
N LEU A 161 26.17 9.02 11.47
CA LEU A 161 26.67 8.78 10.11
C LEU A 161 27.48 7.48 10.03
N ARG A 162 28.30 7.19 11.04
CA ARG A 162 29.06 5.94 11.11
C ARG A 162 28.13 4.72 11.12
N GLU A 163 27.06 4.77 11.91
CA GLU A 163 26.10 3.66 11.99
C GLU A 163 25.32 3.48 10.70
N VAL A 164 24.89 4.58 10.06
CA VAL A 164 24.22 4.54 8.75
C VAL A 164 25.13 3.91 7.70
N ARG A 165 26.38 4.39 7.58
CA ARG A 165 27.36 3.84 6.63
C ARG A 165 27.64 2.36 6.89
N SER A 166 27.78 1.96 8.15
CA SER A 166 28.02 0.58 8.56
C SER A 166 26.88 -0.35 8.11
N ARG A 167 25.62 0.02 8.39
CA ARG A 167 24.44 -0.77 7.99
C ARG A 167 24.28 -0.88 6.49
N LEU A 168 24.46 0.23 5.77
CA LEU A 168 24.41 0.23 4.31
C LEU A 168 25.52 -0.64 3.71
N LYS A 169 26.74 -0.58 4.26
CA LYS A 169 27.86 -1.42 3.84
C LYS A 169 27.54 -2.90 3.98
N TYR A 170 27.01 -3.34 5.14
CA TYR A 170 26.64 -4.74 5.34
C TYR A 170 25.59 -5.22 4.32
N LEU A 171 24.59 -4.39 4.01
CA LEU A 171 23.58 -4.71 3.00
C LEU A 171 24.19 -4.85 1.60
N VAL A 172 25.18 -4.04 1.25
CA VAL A 172 25.92 -4.17 -0.01
C VAL A 172 26.76 -5.45 -0.03
N GLU A 173 27.48 -5.76 1.05
CA GLU A 173 28.35 -6.94 1.16
C GLU A 173 27.59 -8.26 1.05
N VAL A 174 26.36 -8.34 1.59
CA VAL A 174 25.49 -9.51 1.41
C VAL A 174 24.76 -9.53 0.06
N GLY A 175 25.11 -8.65 -0.87
CA GLY A 175 24.57 -8.61 -2.22
C GLY A 175 23.13 -8.11 -2.31
N LEU A 176 22.71 -7.18 -1.43
CA LEU A 176 21.40 -6.53 -1.49
C LEU A 176 21.47 -5.09 -2.01
N GLY A 177 22.62 -4.66 -2.55
CA GLY A 177 22.85 -3.29 -3.03
C GLY A 177 21.89 -2.81 -4.12
N TYR A 178 21.26 -3.70 -4.88
CA TYR A 178 20.28 -3.37 -5.93
C TYR A 178 18.89 -3.02 -5.39
N LEU A 179 18.61 -3.31 -4.12
CA LEU A 179 17.34 -3.00 -3.49
C LEU A 179 17.27 -1.53 -3.09
N ALA A 180 16.07 -0.96 -3.06
CA ALA A 180 15.80 0.34 -2.45
C ALA A 180 15.26 0.15 -1.03
N LEU A 181 15.51 1.12 -0.14
CA LEU A 181 15.04 1.07 1.25
C LEU A 181 13.50 1.19 1.36
N ASP A 182 12.83 1.81 0.39
CA ASP A 182 11.36 1.91 0.36
C ASP A 182 10.66 0.60 -0.07
N ARG A 183 11.41 -0.41 -0.54
CA ARG A 183 10.82 -1.65 -1.06
C ARG A 183 10.06 -2.39 0.04
N GLN A 184 8.82 -2.78 -0.27
CA GLN A 184 7.93 -3.45 0.68
C GLN A 184 8.43 -4.86 1.02
N SER A 185 8.49 -5.18 2.31
CA SER A 185 8.97 -6.47 2.83
C SER A 185 8.26 -7.68 2.23
N ARG A 186 6.94 -7.58 1.99
CA ARG A 186 6.11 -8.64 1.37
C ARG A 186 6.50 -8.98 -0.08
N THR A 187 7.30 -8.14 -0.73
CA THR A 187 7.76 -8.34 -2.12
C THR A 187 9.17 -8.89 -2.21
N LEU A 188 9.81 -9.14 -1.06
CA LEU A 188 11.13 -9.74 -0.98
C LEU A 188 11.02 -11.25 -1.13
N SER A 189 11.97 -11.83 -1.86
CA SER A 189 12.19 -13.27 -1.94
C SER A 189 12.69 -13.83 -0.60
N GLY A 190 12.48 -15.14 -0.38
CA GLY A 190 12.98 -15.80 0.83
C GLY A 190 14.49 -15.66 1.03
N GLY A 191 15.26 -15.72 -0.07
CA GLY A 191 16.71 -15.51 -0.03
C GLY A 191 17.11 -14.09 0.33
N GLU A 192 16.38 -13.06 -0.13
CA GLU A 192 16.61 -11.67 0.27
C GLU A 192 16.34 -11.47 1.77
N VAL A 193 15.22 -12.00 2.28
CA VAL A 193 14.87 -11.94 3.71
C VAL A 193 15.95 -12.61 4.58
N GLN A 194 16.44 -13.78 4.16
CA GLN A 194 17.50 -14.49 4.88
C GLN A 194 18.79 -13.65 4.97
N ARG A 195 19.20 -13.01 3.87
CA ARG A 195 20.39 -12.15 3.86
C ARG A 195 20.21 -10.88 4.70
N ILE A 196 19.02 -10.27 4.69
CA ILE A 196 18.71 -9.15 5.60
C ILE A 196 18.85 -9.57 7.06
N ASN A 197 18.32 -10.73 7.44
CA ASN A 197 18.44 -11.25 8.80
C ASN A 197 19.90 -11.50 9.20
N LEU A 198 20.75 -11.93 8.27
CA LEU A 198 22.19 -12.08 8.50
C LEU A 198 22.85 -10.73 8.83
N THR A 199 22.55 -9.68 8.07
CA THR A 199 23.09 -8.34 8.34
C THR A 199 22.64 -7.78 9.70
N THR A 200 21.44 -8.13 10.15
CA THR A 200 20.93 -7.72 11.46
C THR A 200 21.71 -8.39 12.60
N ALA A 201 22.11 -9.65 12.42
CA ALA A 201 22.97 -10.35 13.38
C ALA A 201 24.40 -9.77 13.40
N LEU A 202 24.94 -9.38 12.24
CA LEU A 202 26.30 -8.83 12.11
C LEU A 202 26.40 -7.38 12.61
N GLY A 203 25.37 -6.56 12.36
CA GLY A 203 25.28 -5.17 12.81
C GLY A 203 25.10 -4.98 14.32
N PHE A 204 24.79 -6.06 15.06
CA PHE A 204 24.60 -6.03 16.52
C PHE A 204 25.90 -6.12 17.33
N THR A 205 27.06 -6.29 16.67
CA THR A 205 28.34 -6.52 17.35
C THR A 205 28.94 -5.27 18.02
N GLY A 206 28.33 -4.09 17.87
CA GLY A 206 28.82 -2.82 18.41
C GLY A 206 28.24 -2.33 19.75
N PHE A 207 27.17 -2.92 20.29
CA PHE A 207 26.61 -2.55 21.60
C PHE A 207 26.09 -3.78 22.35
N ALA A 208 27.00 -4.43 23.08
CA ALA A 208 26.67 -5.48 24.03
C ALA A 208 26.05 -4.87 25.30
N THR A 209 24.74 -4.62 25.27
CA THR A 209 23.93 -4.56 26.50
C THR A 209 22.68 -5.39 26.29
N ARG A 210 22.49 -6.38 27.17
CA ARG A 210 21.53 -7.50 27.13
C ARG A 210 20.04 -7.12 26.99
N ALA A 211 19.68 -5.83 26.92
CA ALA A 211 18.31 -5.33 26.91
C ALA A 211 17.74 -5.00 25.51
N THR A 212 18.58 -4.92 24.46
CA THR A 212 18.13 -4.39 23.15
C THR A 212 17.76 -5.45 22.12
N ARG A 213 17.83 -6.75 22.48
CA ARG A 213 17.46 -7.87 21.60
C ARG A 213 15.97 -7.89 21.22
N PHE A 214 15.13 -7.12 21.93
CA PHE A 214 13.67 -7.09 21.75
C PHE A 214 13.13 -5.83 21.04
N LEU A 215 13.89 -4.73 20.99
CA LEU A 215 13.34 -3.44 20.54
C LEU A 215 13.50 -3.15 19.05
N LEU A 216 14.51 -3.70 18.36
CA LEU A 216 14.77 -3.40 16.93
C LEU A 216 14.10 -4.37 15.94
N LEU A 217 13.95 -5.65 16.30
CA LEU A 217 13.02 -6.54 15.59
C LEU A 217 11.59 -5.99 15.70
N SER A 218 11.26 -5.34 16.81
CA SER A 218 10.03 -4.59 16.95
C SER A 218 10.00 -3.35 16.04
N THR A 219 10.99 -2.46 16.01
CA THR A 219 10.79 -1.19 15.26
C THR A 219 10.79 -1.34 13.73
N ILE A 220 11.56 -2.27 13.14
CA ILE A 220 11.60 -2.41 11.67
C ILE A 220 10.54 -3.39 11.13
N LEU A 221 10.25 -4.50 11.84
CA LEU A 221 9.15 -5.40 11.45
C LEU A 221 7.78 -4.93 11.97
N THR A 222 7.66 -4.32 13.15
CA THR A 222 6.33 -3.90 13.67
C THR A 222 5.79 -2.67 12.93
N LEU A 223 6.65 -1.79 12.38
CA LEU A 223 6.17 -0.74 11.47
C LEU A 223 5.66 -1.27 10.12
N SER A 224 6.06 -2.50 9.74
CA SER A 224 5.67 -3.14 8.47
C SER A 224 4.55 -4.17 8.61
N VAL A 225 4.41 -4.80 9.79
CA VAL A 225 3.46 -5.89 10.05
C VAL A 225 2.19 -5.41 10.77
N LEU A 226 2.21 -4.25 11.46
CA LEU A 226 1.05 -3.75 12.20
C LEU A 226 0.11 -2.79 11.42
N ARG A 227 0.22 -2.73 10.09
CA ARG A 227 -0.72 -1.98 9.24
C ARG A 227 -1.31 -2.85 8.13
N ILE A 228 -2.10 -3.84 8.57
CA ILE A 228 -3.25 -4.41 7.83
C ILE A 228 -4.52 -3.97 8.55
#